data_AF-A0A1V4DMQ8-F1
#
_entry.id   AF-A0A1V4DMQ8-F1
#
_cell.length_a   1.000
_cell.length_b   1.000
_cell.length_c   1.000
_cell.angle_alpha   90.00
_cell.angle_beta   90.00
_cell.angle_gamma   90.00
#
_symmetry.space_group_name_H-M   'P 1'
#
loop_
_entity.id
_entity.type
_entity.pdbx_description
1 polymer ?
#
loop_
_entity_poly.entity_id
_entity_poly.type
_entity_poly.pdbx_seq_one_letter_code
_entity_poly.pdbx_strand_id
1 'polypeptide(L)' 'ACLMPAPRAPRCPRCGSAATAEIARAGSTACKALWRCDACRQPFDHVKDH' A
#
# COMPACT_ATOMS: atom_id res chain seq x y z
N ALA A 1 22.70 6.70 -14.52
CA ALA A 1 21.27 6.86 -14.21
C ALA A 1 21.02 6.24 -12.83
N CYS A 2 20.60 7.04 -11.84
CA CYS A 2 20.22 6.48 -10.53
C CYS A 2 18.84 5.82 -10.67
N LEU A 3 18.80 4.49 -10.77
CA LEU A 3 17.57 3.74 -10.52
C LEU A 3 17.28 3.85 -9.01
N MET A 4 16.52 4.86 -8.62
CA MET A 4 15.97 4.90 -7.28
C MET A 4 14.96 3.74 -7.16
N PRO A 5 15.11 2.83 -6.20
CA PRO A 5 14.12 1.77 -5.99
C PRO A 5 12.80 2.44 -5.66
N ALA A 6 11.77 2.14 -6.46
CA ALA A 6 10.43 2.61 -6.18
C ALA A 6 10.05 2.23 -4.74
N PRO A 7 9.35 3.11 -4.00
CA PRO A 7 8.92 2.82 -2.64
C PRO A 7 8.19 1.47 -2.61
N ARG A 8 8.61 0.59 -1.71
CA ARG A 8 8.07 -0.78 -1.60
C ARG A 8 6.60 -0.69 -1.20
N ALA A 9 5.70 -0.94 -2.15
CA ALA A 9 4.28 -1.10 -1.87
C ALA A 9 4.08 -2.34 -0.96
N PRO A 10 3.18 -2.28 0.04
CA PRO A 10 2.89 -3.40 0.90
C PRO A 10 2.22 -4.53 0.11
N ARG A 11 2.57 -5.77 0.42
CA ARG A 11 1.93 -6.93 -0.20
C ARG A 11 0.51 -7.11 0.32
N CYS A 12 -0.39 -7.55 -0.54
CA CYS A 12 -1.77 -7.83 -0.15
C CYS A 12 -1.81 -8.98 0.87
N PRO A 13 -2.39 -8.80 2.08
CA PRO A 13 -2.48 -9.86 3.08
C PRO A 13 -3.45 -10.99 2.69
N ARG A 14 -4.31 -10.76 1.68
CA ARG A 14 -5.32 -11.75 1.24
C ARG A 14 -4.82 -12.71 0.17
N CYS A 15 -3.97 -12.25 -0.73
CA CYS A 15 -3.50 -13.03 -1.88
C CYS A 15 -1.97 -13.04 -2.06
N GLY A 16 -1.23 -12.25 -1.27
CA GLY A 16 0.22 -12.13 -1.37
C GLY A 16 0.74 -11.28 -2.53
N SER A 17 -0.14 -10.76 -3.40
CA SER A 17 0.26 -9.96 -4.56
C SER A 17 0.96 -8.65 -4.15
N ALA A 18 1.98 -8.28 -4.90
CA ALA A 18 2.68 -6.99 -4.79
C ALA A 18 2.03 -5.88 -5.62
N ALA A 19 1.01 -6.21 -6.44
CA ALA A 19 0.25 -5.25 -7.23
C ALA A 19 -0.77 -4.54 -6.33
N THR A 20 -0.30 -3.62 -5.48
CA THR A 20 -1.14 -2.81 -4.60
C THR A 20 -0.93 -1.34 -4.90
N ALA A 21 -2.01 -0.56 -4.84
CA ALA A 21 -2.02 0.87 -5.09
C ALA A 21 -2.60 1.61 -3.90
N GLU A 22 -1.94 2.67 -3.45
CA GLU A 22 -2.46 3.59 -2.43
C GLU A 22 -3.66 4.35 -3.02
N ILE A 23 -4.83 4.23 -2.39
CA ILE A 23 -6.05 4.91 -2.83
C ILE A 23 -6.19 6.26 -2.12
N ALA A 24 -5.88 6.29 -0.83
CA ALA A 24 -6.03 7.48 -0.01
C ALA A 24 -5.08 7.42 1.18
N ARG A 25 -4.53 8.57 1.56
CA ARG A 25 -3.91 8.74 2.87
C ARG A 25 -5.06 9.01 3.83
N ALA A 26 -5.45 7.99 4.60
CA ALA A 26 -6.63 8.08 5.46
C ALA A 26 -6.45 9.24 6.45
N GLY A 27 -7.43 10.14 6.49
CA GLY A 27 -7.31 11.48 7.05
C GLY A 27 -6.99 11.58 8.54
N SER A 28 -6.48 12.77 8.90
CA SER A 28 -6.26 13.36 10.24
C SER A 28 -5.27 12.69 11.20
N THR A 29 -4.85 11.45 10.99
CA THR A 29 -3.68 10.86 11.68
C THR A 29 -2.79 10.16 10.66
N ALA A 30 -1.72 10.84 10.23
CA ALA A 30 -0.87 10.49 9.08
C ALA A 30 -0.14 9.12 9.14
N CYS A 31 -0.45 8.26 10.11
CA CYS A 31 0.20 6.97 10.30
C CYS A 31 -0.45 5.82 9.52
N LYS A 32 -1.64 6.01 8.91
CA LYS A 32 -2.33 4.96 8.15
C LYS A 32 -2.59 5.39 6.70
N ALA A 33 -2.36 4.48 5.77
CA ALA A 33 -2.68 4.65 4.35
C ALA A 33 -3.63 3.53 3.90
N LEU A 34 -4.62 3.89 3.10
CA LEU A 34 -5.54 2.94 2.48
C LEU A 34 -4.95 2.45 1.16
N TRP A 35 -4.79 1.14 1.04
CA TRP A 35 -4.28 0.45 -0.13
C TRP A 35 -5.36 -0.42 -0.77
N ARG A 36 -5.25 -0.67 -2.07
CA ARG A 36 -6.07 -1.67 -2.78
C ARG A 36 -5.18 -2.57 -3.60
N CYS A 37 -5.42 -3.86 -3.50
CA CYS A 37 -4.80 -4.85 -4.37
C CYS A 37 -5.47 -4.84 -5.74
N ASP A 38 -4.69 -4.80 -6.82
CA ASP A 38 -5.22 -4.88 -8.19
C ASP A 38 -5.62 -6.32 -8.56
N ALA A 39 -4.89 -7.31 -8.04
CA ALA A 39 -5.15 -8.72 -8.32
C ALA A 39 -6.48 -9.21 -7.73
N CYS A 40 -6.76 -8.92 -6.45
CA CYS A 40 -8.01 -9.33 -5.80
C CYS A 40 -9.02 -8.18 -5.64
N ARG A 41 -8.67 -6.95 -6.01
CA ARG A 41 -9.51 -5.74 -5.93
C ARG A 41 -10.01 -5.42 -4.52
N GLN A 42 -9.36 -5.96 -3.50
CA GLN A 42 -9.75 -5.73 -2.11
C GLN A 42 -8.97 -4.55 -1.51
N PRO A 43 -9.67 -3.58 -0.88
CA PRO A 43 -9.05 -2.54 -0.09
C PRO A 43 -8.55 -3.07 1.26
N PHE A 44 -7.46 -2.51 1.78
CA PHE A 44 -6.88 -2.80 3.09
C PHE A 44 -6.10 -1.61 3.63
N ASP A 45 -6.11 -1.40 4.93
CA ASP A 45 -5.33 -0.35 5.59
C ASP A 45 -3.93 -0.87 5.95
N HIS A 46 -2.91 -0.07 5.63
CA HIS A 46 -1.53 -0.32 6.01
C HIS A 46 -1.03 0.78 6.95
N VAL A 47 -0.63 0.39 8.16
CA VAL A 47 0.01 1.29 9.13
C VAL A 47 1.47 1.40 8.77
N LYS A 48 1.99 2.62 8.60
CA LYS A 48 3.44 2.82 8.48
C LYS A 48 4.00 2.69 9.90
N ASP A 49 4.63 1.56 10.22
CA ASP A 49 5.36 1.40 11.47
C ASP A 49 6.42 2.50 11.59
N HIS A 50 6.57 3.10 12.78
CA HIS A 50 7.46 4.23 13.04
C HIS A 50 8.90 3.77 13.26
#